data_AF-A0A0E3NSL8-F1
#
_entry.id   AF-A0A0E3NSL8-F1
#
_cell.length_a   1.000
_cell.length_b   1.000
_cell.length_c   1.000
_cell.angle_alpha   90.00
_cell.angle_beta   90.00
_cell.angle_gamma   90.00
#
_symmetry.space_group_name_H-M   'P 1'
#
loop_
_entity.id
_entity.type
_entity.pdbx_description
1 polymer ?
#
loop_
_entity_poly.entity_id
_entity_poly.type
_entity_poly.pdbx_seq_one_letter_code
_entity_poly.pdbx_strand_id
1 'polypeptide(L)'
;MVQQIILRNLEKPQIKSLEEDLLWFCDSFGFSSGRDTENTANKIIFSLLEKLSNDELSSTEYLAEDLDMKIPRINHHLRNLNDSGLLYRKKRLIYLRGGSLKAAVKEMRKDSERILDELENIAEEIDSMMGLKNR
;
A
#
# COMPACT_ATOMS: atom_id res chain seq x y z
N MET A 1 6.11 -14.94 -0.77
CA MET A 1 5.20 -13.89 -1.29
C MET A 1 6.08 -12.81 -1.87
N VAL A 2 5.74 -12.29 -3.04
CA VAL A 2 6.48 -11.19 -3.67
C VAL A 2 6.02 -9.91 -3.01
N GLN A 3 6.95 -9.10 -2.49
CA GLN A 3 6.66 -7.75 -2.03
C GLN A 3 6.81 -6.80 -3.23
N GLN A 4 5.83 -5.95 -3.46
CA GLN A 4 5.87 -4.98 -4.56
C GLN A 4 5.43 -3.60 -4.05
N ILE A 5 6.35 -2.64 -4.09
CA ILE A 5 6.09 -1.26 -3.69
C ILE A 5 6.13 -0.39 -4.94
N ILE A 6 5.02 0.27 -5.24
CA ILE A 6 4.94 1.29 -6.29
C ILE A 6 5.04 2.65 -5.61
N LEU A 7 5.94 3.51 -6.10
CA LEU A 7 6.08 4.89 -5.62
C LEU A 7 5.89 5.83 -6.80
N ARG A 8 4.90 6.73 -6.71
CA ARG A 8 4.63 7.75 -7.72
C ARG A 8 4.82 9.14 -7.13
N ASN A 9 5.54 9.97 -7.85
CA ASN A 9 5.70 11.38 -7.49
C ASN A 9 4.55 12.18 -8.11
N LEU A 10 3.48 12.37 -7.32
CA LEU A 10 2.29 13.12 -7.73
C LEU A 10 2.27 14.48 -7.04
N GLU A 11 1.75 15.50 -7.73
CA GLU A 11 1.48 16.79 -7.09
C GLU A 11 0.49 16.62 -5.94
N LYS A 12 0.77 17.28 -4.82
CA LYS A 12 -0.10 17.23 -3.64
C LYS A 12 -1.39 18.01 -3.90
N PRO A 13 -2.53 17.58 -3.32
CA PRO A 13 -3.76 18.35 -3.40
C PRO A 13 -3.55 19.75 -2.81
N GLN A 14 -4.10 20.75 -3.48
CA GLN A 14 -4.02 22.15 -3.03
C GLN A 14 -5.00 22.42 -1.88
N ILE A 15 -6.10 21.66 -1.84
CA ILE A 15 -7.12 21.74 -0.79
C ILE A 15 -6.80 20.67 0.24
N LYS A 16 -6.74 21.08 1.52
CA LYS A 16 -6.61 20.14 2.63
C LYS A 16 -7.97 19.54 2.96
N SER A 17 -8.24 18.35 2.44
CA SER A 17 -9.40 17.56 2.82
C SER A 17 -8.98 16.12 3.06
N LEU A 18 -9.62 15.45 4.03
CA LEU A 18 -9.31 14.06 4.35
C LEU A 18 -9.49 13.15 3.13
N GLU A 19 -10.54 13.38 2.34
CA GLU A 19 -10.84 12.61 1.16
C GLU A 19 -9.78 12.82 0.06
N GLU A 20 -9.46 14.07 -0.31
CA GLU A 20 -8.44 14.34 -1.32
C GLU A 20 -7.05 13.87 -0.88
N ASP A 21 -6.69 14.06 0.40
CA ASP A 21 -5.42 13.60 0.95
C ASP A 21 -5.31 12.07 0.90
N LEU A 22 -6.41 11.35 1.18
CA LEU A 22 -6.44 9.89 1.13
C LEU A 22 -6.40 9.36 -0.31
N LEU A 23 -7.12 10.00 -1.23
CA LEU A 23 -7.04 9.69 -2.66
C LEU A 23 -5.61 9.87 -3.16
N TRP A 24 -5.00 11.04 -2.91
CA TRP A 24 -3.62 11.32 -3.26
C TRP A 24 -2.64 10.31 -2.63
N PHE A 25 -2.85 9.93 -1.37
CA PHE A 25 -2.04 8.92 -0.70
C PHE A 25 -2.12 7.56 -1.41
N CYS A 26 -3.32 7.11 -1.76
CA CYS A 26 -3.53 5.83 -2.44
C CYS A 26 -2.96 5.84 -3.87
N ASP A 27 -3.17 6.94 -4.59
CA ASP A 27 -2.64 7.15 -5.94
C ASP A 27 -1.10 7.16 -5.95
N SER A 28 -0.48 7.75 -4.92
CA SER A 28 0.97 7.79 -4.74
C SER A 28 1.59 6.39 -4.60
N PHE A 29 0.84 5.44 -4.03
CA PHE A 29 1.23 4.03 -3.98
C PHE A 29 0.65 3.18 -5.12
N GLY A 30 -0.05 3.80 -6.07
CA GLY A 30 -0.64 3.13 -7.23
C GLY A 30 -1.81 2.20 -6.91
N PHE A 31 -2.43 2.29 -5.74
CA PHE A 31 -3.52 1.39 -5.33
C PHE A 31 -4.81 1.55 -6.14
N SER A 32 -5.04 2.76 -6.63
CA SER A 32 -6.18 3.17 -7.46
C SER A 32 -5.94 3.00 -8.96
N SER A 33 -4.76 2.53 -9.36
CA SER A 33 -4.36 2.59 -10.76
C SER A 33 -4.72 1.35 -11.57
N GLY A 34 -5.33 1.56 -12.75
CA GLY A 34 -5.75 0.49 -13.66
C GLY A 34 -7.27 0.35 -13.75
N ARG A 35 -7.77 -0.90 -13.80
CA ARG A 35 -9.18 -1.27 -14.03
C ARG A 35 -10.11 -1.07 -12.81
N ASP A 36 -9.62 -0.52 -11.70
CA ASP A 36 -10.44 -0.23 -10.52
C ASP A 36 -11.18 1.10 -10.69
N THR A 37 -12.13 1.13 -11.63
CA THR A 37 -12.92 2.33 -11.95
C THR A 37 -13.80 2.82 -10.80
N GLU A 38 -13.93 2.04 -9.73
CA GLU A 38 -14.78 2.34 -8.57
C GLU A 38 -13.99 2.83 -7.35
N ASN A 39 -12.68 3.02 -7.47
CA ASN A 39 -11.79 3.40 -6.35
C ASN A 39 -11.94 2.45 -5.15
N THR A 40 -12.11 1.16 -5.41
CA THR A 40 -12.41 0.14 -4.39
C THR A 40 -11.32 0.07 -3.33
N ALA A 41 -10.04 0.14 -3.74
CA ALA A 41 -8.92 0.16 -2.80
C ALA A 41 -9.02 1.35 -1.82
N ASN A 42 -9.40 2.53 -2.32
CA ASN A 42 -9.53 3.75 -1.53
C ASN A 42 -10.67 3.61 -0.51
N LYS A 43 -11.82 3.06 -0.94
CA LYS A 43 -12.96 2.77 -0.06
C LYS A 43 -12.61 1.80 1.06
N ILE A 44 -11.87 0.73 0.74
CA ILE A 44 -11.39 -0.24 1.73
C ILE A 44 -10.48 0.44 2.77
N ILE A 45 -9.55 1.27 2.33
CA ILE A 45 -8.66 1.99 3.24
C ILE A 45 -9.45 2.97 4.11
N PHE A 46 -10.41 3.71 3.53
CA PHE A 46 -11.24 4.65 4.27
C PHE A 46 -12.04 3.93 5.37
N SER A 47 -12.77 2.87 5.03
CA SER A 47 -13.54 2.04 5.98
C SER A 47 -12.64 1.43 7.06
N LEU A 48 -11.43 0.98 6.70
CA LEU A 48 -10.45 0.49 7.68
C LEU A 48 -9.99 1.59 8.64
N LEU A 49 -9.73 2.81 8.17
CA LEU A 49 -9.31 3.93 8.99
C LEU A 49 -10.43 4.39 9.93
N GLU A 50 -11.67 4.39 9.45
CA GLU A 50 -12.84 4.72 10.26
C GLU A 50 -12.98 3.73 11.43
N LYS A 51 -12.87 2.42 11.17
CA LYS A 51 -12.83 1.39 12.24
C LYS A 51 -11.71 1.63 13.24
N LEU A 52 -10.49 1.87 12.74
CA LEU A 52 -9.34 2.10 13.61
C LEU A 52 -9.46 3.37 14.44
N SER A 53 -10.14 4.40 13.94
CA SER A 53 -10.40 5.63 14.71
C SER A 53 -11.35 5.42 15.89
N ASN A 54 -12.15 4.35 15.85
CA ASN A 54 -13.04 3.91 16.93
C ASN A 54 -12.42 2.79 17.80
N ASP A 55 -11.10 2.57 17.73
CA ASP A 55 -10.39 1.47 18.38
C ASP A 55 -10.89 0.06 17.99
N GLU A 56 -11.50 -0.06 16.81
CA GLU A 56 -12.01 -1.32 16.27
C GLU A 56 -11.11 -1.87 15.16
N LEU A 57 -11.15 -3.20 15.00
CA LEU A 57 -10.43 -3.91 13.95
C LEU A 57 -11.40 -4.37 12.87
N SER A 58 -10.94 -4.32 11.62
CA SER A 58 -11.74 -4.72 10.46
C SER A 58 -11.47 -6.18 10.06
N SER A 59 -12.46 -6.81 9.42
CA SER A 59 -12.36 -8.14 8.80
C SER A 59 -12.77 -8.06 7.32
N THR A 60 -12.50 -9.12 6.56
CA THR A 60 -12.90 -9.16 5.15
C THR A 60 -14.42 -9.19 5.00
N GLU A 61 -15.11 -9.88 5.91
CA GLU A 61 -16.56 -9.97 5.95
C GLU A 61 -17.19 -8.61 6.28
N TYR A 62 -16.64 -7.90 7.26
CA TYR A 62 -17.08 -6.54 7.58
C TYR A 62 -16.95 -5.62 6.37
N LEU A 63 -15.77 -5.57 5.72
CA LEU A 63 -15.55 -4.71 4.55
C LEU A 63 -16.48 -5.07 3.38
N ALA A 64 -16.81 -6.35 3.23
CA ALA A 64 -17.74 -6.81 2.20
C ALA A 64 -19.16 -6.32 2.46
N GLU A 65 -19.61 -6.35 3.71
CA GLU A 65 -20.93 -5.85 4.12
C GLU A 65 -20.99 -4.32 4.04
N ASP A 66 -20.00 -3.64 4.63
CA ASP A 66 -19.90 -2.17 4.71
C ASP A 66 -19.86 -1.50 3.34
N LEU A 67 -19.16 -2.11 2.38
CA LEU A 67 -19.01 -1.56 1.02
C LEU A 67 -20.02 -2.13 0.01
N ASP A 68 -20.94 -3.01 0.43
CA ASP A 68 -21.84 -3.78 -0.46
C ASP A 68 -21.08 -4.48 -1.62
N MET A 69 -20.01 -5.19 -1.26
CA MET A 69 -19.12 -5.85 -2.22
C MET A 69 -18.91 -7.32 -1.92
N LYS A 70 -18.78 -8.13 -2.98
CA LYS A 70 -18.49 -9.55 -2.82
C LYS A 70 -17.10 -9.76 -2.21
N ILE A 71 -17.00 -10.68 -1.24
CA ILE A 71 -15.75 -11.07 -0.56
C ILE A 71 -14.57 -11.32 -1.51
N PRO A 72 -14.72 -12.01 -2.68
CA PRO A 72 -13.61 -12.18 -3.61
C PRO A 72 -13.02 -10.87 -4.14
N ARG A 73 -13.85 -9.83 -4.35
CA ARG A 73 -13.40 -8.50 -4.79
C ARG A 73 -12.61 -7.82 -3.68
N ILE A 74 -13.11 -7.82 -2.45
CA ILE A 74 -12.40 -7.28 -1.29
C ILE A 74 -11.06 -7.99 -1.08
N ASN A 75 -11.04 -9.32 -1.17
CA ASN A 75 -9.80 -10.11 -1.07
C ASN A 75 -8.77 -9.76 -2.15
N HIS A 76 -9.20 -9.45 -3.37
CA HIS A 76 -8.30 -9.01 -4.43
C HIS A 76 -7.55 -7.72 -4.05
N HIS A 77 -8.26 -6.70 -3.59
CA HIS A 77 -7.64 -5.43 -3.18
C HIS A 77 -6.81 -5.59 -1.91
N LEU A 78 -7.31 -6.33 -0.91
CA LEU A 78 -6.56 -6.58 0.33
C LEU A 78 -5.26 -7.35 0.09
N ARG A 79 -5.20 -8.22 -0.92
CA ARG A 79 -3.94 -8.85 -1.33
C ARG A 79 -2.95 -7.81 -1.84
N ASN A 80 -3.37 -6.93 -2.75
CA ASN A 80 -2.48 -5.89 -3.29
C ASN A 80 -1.97 -4.94 -2.18
N LEU A 81 -2.83 -4.56 -1.24
CA LEU A 81 -2.46 -3.72 -0.10
C LEU A 81 -1.53 -4.44 0.91
N ASN A 82 -1.68 -5.77 1.04
CA ASN A 82 -0.79 -6.59 1.84
C ASN A 82 0.59 -6.75 1.17
N ASP A 83 0.61 -7.00 -0.13
CA ASP A 83 1.82 -7.19 -0.93
C ASP A 83 2.62 -5.89 -1.07
N SER A 84 1.96 -4.72 -0.94
CA SER A 84 2.63 -3.43 -0.82
C SER A 84 3.23 -3.17 0.56
N GLY A 85 2.84 -3.95 1.58
CA GLY A 85 3.27 -3.77 2.96
C GLY A 85 2.51 -2.68 3.73
N LEU A 86 1.41 -2.13 3.19
CA LEU A 86 0.58 -1.14 3.90
C LEU A 86 -0.16 -1.79 5.07
N LEU A 87 -0.71 -2.97 4.83
CA LEU A 87 -1.48 -3.73 5.80
C LEU A 87 -0.95 -5.16 5.93
N TYR A 88 -1.40 -5.85 6.98
CA TYR A 88 -1.18 -7.27 7.13
C TYR A 88 -2.40 -7.93 7.73
N ARG A 89 -2.52 -9.25 7.53
CA ARG A 89 -3.57 -10.07 8.12
C ARG A 89 -3.05 -10.86 9.31
N LYS A 90 -3.81 -10.91 10.39
CA LYS A 90 -3.58 -11.83 11.50
C LYS A 90 -4.90 -12.50 11.87
N LYS A 91 -4.96 -13.82 11.68
CA LYS A 91 -6.23 -14.59 11.70
C LYS A 91 -7.22 -13.99 10.71
N ARG A 92 -8.43 -13.64 11.14
CA ARG A 92 -9.49 -13.02 10.34
C ARG A 92 -9.44 -11.48 10.29
N LEU A 93 -8.48 -10.88 10.98
CA LEU A 93 -8.43 -9.43 11.20
C LEU A 93 -7.37 -8.77 10.32
N ILE A 94 -7.66 -7.54 9.91
CA ILE A 94 -6.83 -6.70 9.04
C ILE A 94 -6.26 -5.57 9.89
N TYR A 95 -4.95 -5.34 9.75
CA TYR A 95 -4.20 -4.36 10.53
C TYR A 95 -3.41 -3.45 9.61
N LEU A 96 -3.39 -2.14 9.91
CA LEU A 96 -2.35 -1.28 9.37
C LEU A 96 -1.00 -1.67 9.95
N ARG A 97 0.02 -1.73 9.10
CA ARG A 97 1.38 -2.00 9.55
C ARG A 97 1.85 -0.86 10.45
N GLY A 98 2.31 -1.19 11.66
CA GLY A 98 2.68 -0.19 12.66
C GLY A 98 1.51 0.61 13.27
N GLY A 99 0.25 0.26 12.98
CA GLY A 99 -0.94 0.80 13.65
C GLY A 99 -1.43 2.17 13.18
N SER A 100 -0.75 2.82 12.22
CA SER A 100 -1.19 4.08 11.61
C SER A 100 -0.63 4.21 10.19
N LEU A 101 -1.23 5.05 9.34
CA LEU A 101 -0.68 5.30 7.99
C LEU A 101 0.77 5.79 8.03
N LYS A 102 1.09 6.71 8.95
CA LYS A 102 2.45 7.23 9.12
C LYS A 102 3.44 6.14 9.48
N ALA A 103 3.06 5.23 10.40
CA ALA A 103 3.91 4.12 10.77
C ALA A 103 4.06 3.10 9.63
N ALA A 104 2.98 2.81 8.90
CA ALA A 104 3.02 1.94 7.73
C ALA A 104 3.97 2.48 6.66
N VAL A 105 3.90 3.78 6.34
CA VAL A 105 4.82 4.42 5.38
C VAL A 105 6.28 4.35 5.84
N LYS A 106 6.56 4.51 7.15
CA LYS A 106 7.92 4.36 7.68
C LYS A 106 8.45 2.94 7.47
N GLU A 107 7.61 1.93 7.67
CA GLU A 107 7.99 0.55 7.45
C GLU A 107 8.17 0.23 5.96
N MET A 108 7.26 0.71 5.11
CA MET A 108 7.38 0.58 3.65
C MET A 108 8.61 1.30 3.10
N ARG A 109 9.02 2.43 3.69
CA ARG A 109 10.28 3.09 3.34
C ARG A 109 11.48 2.18 3.59
N LYS A 110 11.59 1.60 4.79
CA LYS A 110 12.67 0.66 5.12
C LYS A 110 12.69 -0.55 4.18
N ASP A 111 11.52 -1.02 3.79
CA ASP A 111 11.42 -2.11 2.83
C ASP A 111 11.88 -1.71 1.44
N SER A 112 11.53 -0.51 0.99
CA SER A 112 11.97 0.03 -0.29
C SER A 112 13.48 0.24 -0.32
N GLU A 113 14.05 0.81 0.74
CA GLU A 113 15.49 1.00 0.92
C GLU A 113 16.22 -0.34 0.83
N ARG A 114 15.77 -1.36 1.58
CA ARG A 114 16.37 -2.71 1.53
C ARG A 114 16.32 -3.34 0.13
N ILE A 115 15.20 -3.19 -0.58
CA ILE A 115 15.07 -3.69 -1.96
C ILE A 115 16.06 -2.96 -2.87
N LEU A 116 16.19 -1.65 -2.73
CA LEU A 116 17.15 -0.86 -3.51
C LEU A 116 18.60 -1.25 -3.20
N ASP A 117 18.95 -1.44 -1.93
CA ASP A 117 20.29 -1.88 -1.52
C ASP A 117 20.65 -3.23 -2.16
N GLU A 118 19.72 -4.20 -2.15
CA GLU A 118 19.92 -5.51 -2.79
C GLU A 118 20.09 -5.38 -4.32
N LEU A 119 19.30 -4.52 -4.96
CA LEU A 119 19.40 -4.26 -6.39
C LEU A 119 20.72 -3.55 -6.76
N GLU A 120 21.16 -2.60 -5.96
CA GLU A 120 22.42 -1.87 -6.15
C GLU A 120 23.62 -2.82 -6.05
N ASN A 121 23.64 -3.70 -5.05
CA ASN A 121 24.70 -4.71 -4.90
C ASN A 121 24.81 -5.61 -6.15
N ILE A 122 23.67 -6.12 -6.66
CA ILE A 122 23.68 -6.95 -7.87
C ILE A 122 24.05 -6.14 -9.12
N ALA A 123 23.64 -4.87 -9.21
CA ALA A 123 24.04 -3.99 -10.30
C ALA A 123 25.55 -3.72 -10.30
N GLU A 124 26.16 -3.53 -9.13
CA GLU A 124 27.61 -3.36 -9.00
C GLU A 124 28.39 -4.59 -9.47
N GLU A 125 27.91 -5.80 -9.14
CA GLU A 125 28.50 -7.05 -9.64
C GLU A 125 28.40 -7.14 -11.18
N ILE A 126 27.25 -6.81 -11.75
CA ILE A 126 27.04 -6.79 -13.20
C ILE A 126 27.96 -5.77 -13.88
N ASP A 127 28.02 -4.54 -13.37
CA ASP A 127 28.88 -3.48 -13.90
C ASP A 127 30.35 -3.91 -13.90
N SER A 128 30.81 -4.53 -12.81
CA SER A 128 32.16 -5.06 -12.67
C SER A 128 32.46 -6.16 -13.70
N MET A 129 31.53 -7.12 -13.88
CA MET A 129 31.68 -8.19 -14.86
C MET A 129 31.69 -7.68 -16.31
N MET A 130 30.94 -6.60 -16.58
CA MET A 130 30.83 -6.00 -17.91
C MET A 130 31.93 -4.95 -18.17
N GLY A 131 32.75 -4.62 -17.18
CA GLY A 131 33.78 -3.57 -17.28
C GLY A 131 33.20 -2.15 -17.40
N LEU A 132 31.96 -1.95 -16.94
CA LEU A 132 31.34 -0.63 -16.88
C LEU A 132 31.99 0.17 -15.74
N LYS A 133 32.31 1.44 -16.00
CA LYS A 133 32.90 2.34 -15.01
C LYS A 133 31.89 3.39 -14.59
N ASN A 134 31.58 3.42 -13.31
CA ASN A 134 30.88 4.53 -12.69
C ASN A 134 31.83 5.75 -12.65
N ARG A 135 31.34 6.92 -13.06
CA ARG A 135 32.13 8.15 -13.20
C ARG A 135 32.12 8.96 -11.91
#